data_AF-A0A1S9N7B9-F1
#
_entry.id   AF-A0A1S9N7B9-F1
#
_cell.length_a   1.000
_cell.length_b   1.000
_cell.length_c   1.000
_cell.angle_alpha   90.00
_cell.angle_beta   90.00
_cell.angle_gamma   90.00
#
_symmetry.space_group_name_H-M   'P 1'
#
loop_
_entity.id
_entity.type
_entity.pdbx_description
1 polymer ?
#
loop_
_entity_poly.entity_id
_entity_poly.type
_entity_poly.pdbx_seq_one_letter_code
_entity_poly.pdbx_strand_id
1 'polypeptide(L)'
;MSKSYQWIKVAKKSIVFFVALSIYLGIGTAFSANLAKAAATQNKDIICSTTAYTAESGSVTASGKIVKRNASGISTVAVDPSVIPFGTYLYIEGYGYAIAADSGSAIKGNSIDVYFDSDSECDNWGRRTVKVTVFGKSDN
;
A
#
# COMPACT_ATOMS: atom_id res chain seq x y z
N MET A 1 48.42 10.93 -23.69
CA MET A 1 47.40 11.19 -22.65
C MET A 1 46.04 11.32 -23.34
N SER A 2 45.15 10.33 -23.19
CA SER A 2 43.96 10.22 -24.03
C SER A 2 42.94 11.33 -23.75
N LYS A 3 42.45 11.98 -24.81
CA LYS A 3 41.42 13.04 -24.75
C LYS A 3 40.14 12.59 -24.00
N SER A 4 39.91 11.27 -23.90
CA SER A 4 38.80 10.65 -23.16
C SER A 4 38.84 10.91 -21.64
N TYR A 5 40.03 10.98 -21.02
CA TYR A 5 40.14 11.23 -19.57
C TYR A 5 39.75 12.66 -19.17
N GLN A 6 39.94 13.63 -20.06
CA GLN A 6 39.62 15.04 -19.80
C GLN A 6 38.10 15.26 -19.85
N TRP A 7 37.42 14.64 -20.82
CA TRP A 7 35.95 14.71 -20.93
C TRP A 7 35.23 14.16 -19.70
N ILE A 8 35.72 13.07 -19.11
CA ILE A 8 35.16 12.51 -17.87
C ILE A 8 35.32 13.48 -16.69
N LYS A 9 36.47 14.16 -16.58
CA LYS A 9 36.70 15.16 -15.52
C LYS A 9 35.83 16.40 -15.71
N VAL A 10 35.64 16.85 -16.95
CA VAL A 10 34.77 17.98 -17.29
C VAL A 10 33.31 17.64 -17.00
N ALA A 11 32.83 16.47 -17.45
CA ALA A 11 31.46 16.02 -17.21
C ALA A 11 31.14 15.88 -15.71
N LYS A 12 32.06 15.30 -14.92
CA LYS A 12 31.89 15.16 -13.46
C LYS A 12 31.83 16.51 -12.74
N LYS A 13 32.64 17.50 -13.14
CA LYS A 13 32.60 18.86 -12.55
C LYS A 13 31.31 19.60 -12.92
N SER A 14 30.83 19.46 -14.15
CA SER A 14 29.59 20.08 -14.59
C SER A 14 28.37 19.52 -13.85
N ILE A 15 28.30 18.19 -13.66
CA ILE A 15 27.20 17.55 -12.90
C ILE A 15 27.11 18.11 -11.47
N VAL A 16 28.24 18.21 -10.77
CA VAL A 16 28.28 18.75 -9.40
C VAL A 16 27.79 20.21 -9.37
N PHE A 17 28.13 21.00 -10.38
CA PHE A 17 27.69 22.40 -10.47
C PHE A 17 26.17 22.53 -10.71
N PHE A 18 25.60 21.70 -11.59
CA PHE A 18 24.15 21.69 -11.84
C PHE A 18 23.34 21.22 -10.63
N VAL A 19 23.84 20.25 -9.87
CA VAL A 19 23.22 19.82 -8.61
C VAL A 19 23.28 20.92 -7.55
N ALA A 20 24.42 21.59 -7.39
CA ALA A 20 24.55 22.71 -6.44
C ALA A 20 23.68 23.92 -6.82
N LEU A 21 23.58 24.23 -8.12
CA LEU A 21 22.76 25.32 -8.63
C LEU A 21 21.26 25.04 -8.48
N SER A 22 20.83 23.79 -8.68
CA SER A 22 19.41 23.41 -8.50
C SER A 22 18.99 23.43 -7.02
N ILE A 23 19.91 23.11 -6.10
CA ILE A 23 19.70 23.28 -4.65
C ILE A 23 19.58 24.76 -4.30
N TYR A 24 20.45 25.62 -4.82
CA TYR A 24 20.42 27.07 -4.57
C TYR A 24 19.14 27.75 -5.11
N LEU A 25 18.62 27.28 -6.25
CA LEU A 25 17.36 27.76 -6.84
C LEU A 25 16.10 27.12 -6.22
N GLY A 26 16.24 26.29 -5.19
CA GLY A 26 15.12 25.64 -4.49
C GLY A 26 14.48 24.46 -5.23
N ILE A 27 14.86 24.21 -6.49
CA ILE A 27 14.31 23.16 -7.36
C ILE A 27 14.78 21.76 -6.93
N GLY A 28 15.96 21.66 -6.31
CA GLY A 28 16.53 20.39 -5.83
C GLY A 28 15.75 19.76 -4.66
N THR A 29 15.07 20.57 -3.85
CA THR A 29 14.31 20.09 -2.67
C THR A 29 13.10 19.25 -3.08
N ALA A 30 12.36 19.69 -4.09
CA ALA A 30 11.18 18.98 -4.60
C ALA A 30 11.56 17.64 -5.26
N PHE A 31 12.69 17.58 -5.96
CA PHE A 31 13.19 16.34 -6.56
C PHE A 31 13.61 15.32 -5.50
N SER A 32 14.38 15.74 -4.49
CA SER A 32 14.76 14.86 -3.37
C SER A 32 13.56 14.38 -2.56
N ALA A 33 12.55 15.23 -2.35
CA ALA A 33 11.31 14.85 -1.66
C ALA A 33 10.49 13.83 -2.45
N ASN A 34 10.36 14.01 -3.77
CA ASN A 34 9.66 13.06 -4.62
C ASN A 34 10.40 11.71 -4.73
N LEU A 35 11.74 11.70 -4.79
CA LEU A 35 12.51 10.45 -4.72
C LEU A 35 12.35 9.76 -3.36
N ALA A 36 12.38 10.51 -2.26
CA ALA A 36 12.18 9.96 -0.93
C ALA A 36 10.76 9.38 -0.77
N LYS A 37 9.74 10.02 -1.35
CA LYS A 37 8.36 9.53 -1.34
C LYS A 37 8.17 8.30 -2.21
N ALA A 38 8.78 8.27 -3.40
CA ALA A 38 8.79 7.10 -4.27
C ALA A 38 9.58 5.92 -3.66
N ALA A 39 10.64 6.20 -2.90
CA ALA A 39 11.40 5.19 -2.16
C ALA A 39 10.68 4.70 -0.89
N ALA A 40 9.82 5.53 -0.28
CA ALA A 40 9.00 5.19 0.88
C ALA A 40 7.82 4.27 0.57
N THR A 41 7.58 3.97 -0.72
CA THR A 41 6.71 2.89 -1.19
C THR A 41 7.34 1.53 -0.92
N GLN A 42 7.57 1.21 0.35
CA GLN A 42 8.00 -0.11 0.80
C GLN A 42 6.80 -0.87 1.34
N ASN A 43 6.82 -2.19 1.18
CA ASN A 43 5.85 -3.06 1.83
C ASN A 43 6.05 -2.98 3.35
N LYS A 44 4.94 -2.99 4.08
CA LYS A 44 4.95 -2.92 5.55
C LYS A 44 4.18 -4.10 6.12
N ASP A 45 4.85 -4.90 6.94
CA ASP A 45 4.19 -5.94 7.71
C ASP A 45 3.65 -5.36 9.01
N ILE A 46 2.38 -5.65 9.30
CA ILE A 46 1.68 -5.27 10.52
C ILE A 46 0.95 -6.48 11.11
N ILE A 47 0.84 -6.53 12.42
CA ILE A 47 0.02 -7.52 13.12
C ILE A 47 -1.37 -6.93 13.32
N CYS A 48 -2.39 -7.61 12.81
CA CYS A 48 -3.77 -7.13 12.85
C CYS A 48 -4.68 -8.12 13.59
N SER A 49 -5.64 -7.59 14.35
CA SER A 49 -6.81 -8.35 14.79
C SER A 49 -7.74 -8.49 13.59
N THR A 50 -8.11 -9.72 13.24
CA THR A 50 -9.02 -10.00 12.13
C THR A 50 -10.29 -10.65 12.61
N THR A 51 -11.40 -10.19 12.03
CA THR A 51 -12.74 -10.78 12.12
C THR A 51 -13.22 -11.12 10.72
N ALA A 52 -14.37 -11.76 10.61
CA ALA A 52 -15.02 -12.04 9.35
C ALA A 52 -16.46 -11.53 9.35
N TYR A 53 -16.92 -11.12 8.17
CA TYR A 53 -18.30 -10.74 7.93
C TYR A 53 -18.78 -11.27 6.58
N THR A 54 -20.10 -11.37 6.45
CA THR A 54 -20.78 -11.64 5.19
C THR A 54 -21.72 -10.48 4.85
N ALA A 55 -22.08 -10.37 3.59
CA ALA A 55 -23.04 -9.40 3.08
C ALA A 55 -23.73 -9.98 1.84
N GLU A 56 -24.89 -9.43 1.47
CA GLU A 56 -25.56 -9.84 0.26
C GLU A 56 -24.69 -9.53 -0.98
N SER A 57 -24.66 -10.46 -1.93
CA SER A 57 -23.96 -10.27 -3.20
C SER A 57 -24.46 -9.01 -3.90
N GLY A 58 -23.53 -8.11 -4.25
CA GLY A 58 -23.89 -6.79 -4.81
C GLY A 58 -23.86 -5.66 -3.80
N SER A 59 -23.62 -5.93 -2.52
CA SER A 59 -23.42 -4.87 -1.50
C SER A 59 -22.26 -3.95 -1.87
N VAL A 60 -22.44 -2.66 -1.62
CA VAL A 60 -21.47 -1.61 -1.95
C VAL A 60 -20.65 -1.26 -0.71
N THR A 61 -19.34 -1.37 -0.82
CA THR A 61 -18.37 -0.97 0.22
C THR A 61 -18.23 0.55 0.32
N ALA A 62 -17.64 1.06 1.41
CA ALA A 62 -17.38 2.50 1.61
C ALA A 62 -16.55 3.16 0.48
N SER A 63 -15.74 2.39 -0.25
CA SER A 63 -15.00 2.89 -1.42
C SER A 63 -15.80 2.93 -2.73
N GLY A 64 -17.05 2.45 -2.72
CA GLY A 64 -17.90 2.32 -3.90
C GLY A 64 -17.69 1.03 -4.71
N LYS A 65 -16.82 0.12 -4.26
CA LYS A 65 -16.65 -1.21 -4.88
C LYS A 65 -17.71 -2.19 -4.39
N ILE A 66 -18.05 -3.17 -5.21
CA ILE A 66 -18.90 -4.30 -4.79
C ILE A 66 -18.09 -5.26 -3.92
N VAL A 67 -18.69 -5.73 -2.83
CA VAL A 67 -18.11 -6.78 -1.99
C VAL A 67 -17.78 -8.02 -2.82
N LYS A 68 -16.61 -8.60 -2.61
CA LYS A 68 -16.13 -9.73 -3.39
C LYS A 68 -15.19 -10.62 -2.58
N ARG A 69 -15.48 -11.91 -2.56
CA ARG A 69 -14.54 -12.96 -2.15
C ARG A 69 -13.92 -13.57 -3.41
N ASN A 70 -12.60 -13.71 -3.40
CA ASN A 70 -11.86 -14.46 -4.42
C ASN A 70 -10.59 -15.05 -3.82
N ALA A 71 -10.59 -16.37 -3.58
CA ALA A 71 -9.45 -17.07 -2.98
C ALA A 71 -8.21 -17.11 -3.89
N SER A 72 -8.40 -17.10 -5.20
CA SER A 72 -7.31 -17.13 -6.20
C SER A 72 -6.98 -15.74 -6.76
N GLY A 73 -7.52 -14.68 -6.17
CA GLY A 73 -7.36 -13.31 -6.65
C GLY A 73 -7.52 -12.30 -5.53
N ILE A 74 -8.10 -11.15 -5.85
CA ILE A 74 -8.24 -10.03 -4.91
C ILE A 74 -9.65 -10.04 -4.32
N SER A 75 -9.73 -10.11 -2.99
CA SER A 75 -10.97 -9.94 -2.23
C SER A 75 -11.09 -8.51 -1.67
N THR A 76 -12.30 -8.04 -1.37
CA THR A 76 -12.51 -6.77 -0.68
C THR A 76 -12.50 -6.96 0.83
N VAL A 77 -11.87 -6.06 1.57
CA VAL A 77 -11.84 -6.12 3.04
C VAL A 77 -12.12 -4.77 3.66
N ALA A 78 -12.65 -4.78 4.89
CA ALA A 78 -12.88 -3.59 5.69
C ALA A 78 -11.67 -3.28 6.57
N VAL A 79 -11.26 -2.03 6.60
CA VAL A 79 -10.09 -1.56 7.36
C VAL A 79 -10.38 -0.22 8.03
N ASP A 80 -9.46 0.22 8.89
CA ASP A 80 -9.39 1.63 9.32
C ASP A 80 -8.62 2.46 8.27
N PRO A 81 -9.28 3.39 7.54
CA PRO A 81 -8.64 4.19 6.50
C PRO A 81 -7.52 5.11 7.00
N SER A 82 -7.51 5.43 8.30
CA SER A 82 -6.44 6.24 8.91
C SER A 82 -5.12 5.47 9.07
N VAL A 83 -5.19 4.13 9.09
CA VAL A 83 -4.03 3.23 9.18
C VAL A 83 -3.71 2.61 7.83
N ILE A 84 -4.73 2.13 7.12
CA ILE A 84 -4.62 1.51 5.80
C ILE A 84 -5.55 2.26 4.84
N PRO A 85 -5.02 3.18 4.01
CA PRO A 85 -5.85 3.94 3.07
C PRO A 85 -6.61 3.06 2.09
N PHE A 86 -7.77 3.50 1.64
CA PHE A 86 -8.52 2.79 0.61
C PHE A 86 -7.73 2.62 -0.69
N GLY A 87 -7.99 1.51 -1.38
CA GLY A 87 -7.28 1.09 -2.58
C GLY A 87 -5.91 0.47 -2.31
N THR A 88 -5.49 0.37 -1.06
CA THR A 88 -4.24 -0.31 -0.69
C THR A 88 -4.41 -1.82 -0.86
N TYR A 89 -3.46 -2.45 -1.55
CA TYR A 89 -3.41 -3.91 -1.65
C TYR A 89 -2.80 -4.50 -0.39
N LEU A 90 -3.30 -5.66 0.01
CA LEU A 90 -2.91 -6.38 1.20
C LEU A 90 -2.68 -7.85 0.89
N TYR A 91 -1.78 -8.49 1.62
CA TYR A 91 -1.75 -9.93 1.77
C TYR A 91 -2.05 -10.28 3.23
N ILE A 92 -3.13 -11.02 3.47
CA ILE A 92 -3.58 -11.42 4.80
C ILE A 92 -3.29 -12.90 4.96
N GLU A 93 -2.45 -13.24 5.94
CA GLU A 93 -2.04 -14.62 6.19
C GLU A 93 -3.27 -15.53 6.45
N GLY A 94 -3.36 -16.63 5.70
CA GLY A 94 -4.47 -17.57 5.76
C GLY A 94 -5.73 -17.17 4.98
N TYR A 95 -5.84 -15.92 4.51
CA TYR A 95 -7.00 -15.45 3.73
C TYR A 95 -6.67 -15.21 2.25
N GLY A 96 -5.50 -14.63 1.98
CA GLY A 96 -5.00 -14.35 0.62
C GLY A 96 -4.88 -12.85 0.32
N TYR A 97 -4.89 -12.52 -0.97
CA TYR A 97 -4.76 -11.15 -1.44
C TYR A 97 -6.07 -10.38 -1.32
N ALA A 98 -5.96 -9.12 -0.89
CA ALA A 98 -7.10 -8.26 -0.66
C ALA A 98 -6.84 -6.81 -1.07
N ILE A 99 -7.90 -6.04 -1.18
CA ILE A 99 -7.88 -4.60 -1.34
C ILE A 99 -8.71 -3.93 -0.24
N ALA A 100 -8.12 -2.92 0.40
CA ALA A 100 -8.82 -2.06 1.34
C ALA A 100 -9.94 -1.30 0.61
N ALA A 101 -11.17 -1.75 0.76
CA ALA A 101 -12.31 -1.23 0.01
C ALA A 101 -13.44 -0.76 0.92
N ASP A 102 -13.49 -1.22 2.17
CA ASP A 102 -14.57 -0.91 3.08
C ASP A 102 -14.08 -0.38 4.42
N SER A 103 -14.98 0.19 5.21
CA SER A 103 -14.69 0.58 6.59
C SER A 103 -15.93 0.46 7.46
N GLY A 104 -15.71 0.16 8.74
CA GLY A 104 -16.77 0.02 9.74
C GLY A 104 -16.53 0.93 10.93
N SER A 105 -17.59 1.25 11.67
CA SER A 105 -17.49 1.98 12.94
C SER A 105 -16.71 1.18 13.99
N ALA A 106 -16.82 -0.15 13.98
CA ALA A 106 -16.12 -1.05 14.88
C ALA A 106 -14.68 -1.41 14.44
N ILE A 107 -14.32 -1.12 13.18
CA ILE A 107 -13.00 -1.46 12.62
C ILE A 107 -12.08 -0.26 12.76
N LYS A 108 -11.26 -0.27 13.82
CA LYS A 108 -10.34 0.82 14.19
C LYS A 108 -8.94 0.32 14.50
N GLY A 109 -7.92 1.12 14.17
CA GLY A 109 -6.52 0.80 14.35
C GLY A 109 -6.05 -0.35 13.46
N ASN A 110 -5.23 -1.24 14.00
CA ASN A 110 -4.74 -2.44 13.30
C ASN A 110 -5.81 -3.57 13.34
N SER A 111 -7.01 -3.27 12.84
CA SER A 111 -8.12 -4.22 12.76
C SER A 111 -8.58 -4.34 11.31
N ILE A 112 -8.88 -5.56 10.88
CA ILE A 112 -9.38 -5.85 9.53
C ILE A 112 -10.59 -6.78 9.63
N ASP A 113 -11.63 -6.51 8.87
CA ASP A 113 -12.76 -7.41 8.70
C ASP A 113 -12.69 -8.04 7.30
N VAL A 114 -12.56 -9.36 7.24
CA VAL A 114 -12.47 -10.08 5.97
C VAL A 114 -13.84 -10.53 5.50
N TYR A 115 -14.13 -10.31 4.21
CA TYR A 115 -15.41 -10.71 3.63
C TYR A 115 -15.39 -12.18 3.23
N PHE A 116 -16.48 -12.90 3.51
CA PHE A 116 -16.76 -14.24 2.98
C PHE A 116 -18.17 -14.30 2.39
N ASP A 117 -18.44 -15.33 1.57
CA ASP A 117 -19.74 -15.48 0.91
C ASP A 117 -20.78 -16.19 1.80
N SER A 118 -20.37 -16.78 2.93
CA SER A 118 -21.27 -17.51 3.83
C SER A 118 -20.90 -17.35 5.32
N ASP A 119 -21.90 -17.40 6.20
CA ASP A 119 -21.70 -17.38 7.65
C ASP A 119 -20.84 -18.53 8.16
N SER A 120 -20.96 -19.72 7.55
CA SER A 120 -20.14 -20.88 7.91
C SER A 120 -18.65 -20.61 7.69
N GLU A 121 -18.28 -19.91 6.62
CA GLU A 121 -16.89 -19.50 6.40
C GLU A 121 -16.45 -18.43 7.40
N CYS A 122 -17.34 -17.50 7.78
CA CYS A 122 -17.07 -16.53 8.84
C CYS A 122 -16.79 -17.22 10.18
N ASP A 123 -17.58 -18.22 10.55
CA ASP A 123 -17.41 -18.99 11.78
C ASP A 123 -16.12 -19.80 11.77
N ASN A 124 -15.80 -20.43 10.64
CA ASN A 124 -14.54 -21.16 10.45
C ASN A 124 -13.33 -20.22 10.51
N TRP A 125 -13.48 -18.97 10.08
CA TRP A 125 -12.46 -17.94 10.26
C TRP A 125 -12.36 -17.50 11.72
N GLY A 126 -13.47 -17.19 12.37
CA GLY A 126 -13.50 -16.67 13.73
C GLY A 126 -12.67 -15.40 13.92
N ARG A 127 -12.40 -15.05 15.19
CA ARG A 127 -11.52 -13.92 15.51
C ARG A 127 -10.09 -14.42 15.74
N ARG A 128 -9.13 -13.83 15.05
CA ARG A 128 -7.72 -14.23 15.16
C ARG A 128 -6.78 -13.05 14.97
N THR A 129 -5.52 -13.22 15.34
CA THR A 129 -4.46 -12.25 15.09
C THR A 129 -3.55 -12.81 14.03
N VAL A 130 -3.38 -12.07 12.93
CA VAL A 130 -2.57 -12.53 11.79
C VAL A 130 -1.63 -11.44 11.32
N LYS A 131 -0.57 -11.84 10.63
CA LYS A 131 0.30 -10.91 9.94
C LYS A 131 -0.35 -10.46 8.63
N VAL A 132 -0.26 -9.17 8.36
CA VAL A 132 -0.76 -8.53 7.14
C VAL A 132 0.36 -7.75 6.51
N THR A 133 0.65 -8.05 5.25
CA THR A 133 1.58 -7.26 4.44
C THR A 133 0.80 -6.20 3.69
N VAL A 134 1.10 -4.93 3.98
CA VAL A 134 0.54 -3.76 3.31
C VAL A 134 1.46 -3.40 2.16
N PHE A 135 0.94 -3.44 0.93
CA PHE A 135 1.73 -3.09 -0.25
C PHE A 135 1.83 -1.57 -0.41
N GLY A 136 3.03 -1.07 -0.67
CA GLY A 136 3.23 0.33 -0.99
C GLY A 136 2.50 0.71 -2.29
N LYS A 137 1.90 1.89 -2.34
CA LYS A 137 1.27 2.43 -3.56
C LYS A 137 2.36 2.83 -4.57
N SER A 138 2.49 2.12 -5.69
CA SER A 138 3.25 2.60 -6.84
C SER A 138 2.41 3.68 -7.54
N ASP A 139 2.81 4.94 -7.40
CA ASP A 139 2.23 6.02 -8.19
C ASP A 139 2.64 5.78 -9.66
N ASN A 140 1.69 5.32 -10.48
CA ASN A 140 1.83 5.14 -11.93
C ASN A 140 1.20 6.34 -12.64
#